data_AF-A0A814I9W2-F1
#
_entry.id   AF-A0A814I9W2-F1
#
_cell.length_a   1.000
_cell.length_b   1.000
_cell.length_c   1.000
_cell.angle_alpha   90.00
_cell.angle_beta   90.00
_cell.angle_gamma   90.00
#
_symmetry.space_group_name_H-M   'P 1'
#
loop_
_entity.id
_entity.type
_entity.pdbx_description
1 polymer ?
#
loop_
_entity_poly.entity_id
_entity_poly.type
_entity_poly.pdbx_seq_one_letter_code
_entity_poly.pdbx_strand_id
1 'polypeptide(L)' 'MNDQRAEARDFIVWCADDLGNDIELGRYRTRKDAEKAMQQHIQQHNQQNQFQSYRIVDTNLGYKVVKR' A
#
# COMPACT_ATOMS: atom_id res chain seq x y z
N MET A 1 14.70 -23.26 -20.62
CA MET A 1 14.31 -21.87 -20.33
C MET A 1 13.15 -21.96 -19.35
N ASN A 2 13.38 -21.66 -18.07
CA ASN A 2 12.31 -21.76 -17.06
C ASN A 2 11.36 -20.58 -17.22
N ASP A 3 10.11 -20.88 -17.54
CA ASP A 3 8.95 -20.01 -17.41
C ASP A 3 8.82 -19.51 -15.98
N GLN A 4 9.56 -18.45 -15.64
CA GLN A 4 9.22 -17.58 -14.52
C GLN A 4 8.21 -16.56 -15.03
N ARG A 5 6.96 -17.00 -15.22
CA ARG A 5 5.83 -16.11 -14.97
C ARG A 5 5.86 -15.80 -13.48
N ALA A 6 6.74 -14.88 -13.08
CA ALA A 6 6.57 -14.16 -11.84
C ALA A 6 5.25 -13.42 -12.03
N GLU A 7 4.14 -14.02 -11.57
CA GLU A 7 2.85 -13.34 -11.47
C GLU A 7 3.15 -12.00 -10.82
N ALA A 8 2.90 -10.92 -11.56
CA ALA A 8 3.36 -9.62 -11.15
C ALA A 8 2.67 -9.27 -9.83
N ARG A 9 3.41 -9.37 -8.71
CA ARG A 9 2.91 -9.03 -7.38
C ARG A 9 2.92 -7.53 -7.27
N ASP A 10 1.75 -6.92 -7.37
CA ASP A 10 1.61 -5.50 -7.10
C ASP A 10 1.29 -5.29 -5.61
N PHE A 11 1.99 -4.34 -5.01
CA PHE A 11 1.79 -3.88 -3.64
C PHE A 11 1.28 -2.45 -3.73
N ILE A 12 0.06 -2.22 -3.27
CA ILE A 12 -0.57 -0.91 -3.28
C ILE A 12 -0.46 -0.29 -1.89
N VAL A 13 0.10 0.91 -1.80
CA VAL A 13 0.10 1.67 -0.54
C VAL A 13 -1.16 2.54 -0.51
N TRP A 14 -1.90 2.44 0.58
CA TRP A 14 -3.05 3.31 0.88
C TRP A 14 -2.80 4.07 2.18
N CYS A 15 -3.30 5.30 2.27
CA CYS A 15 -3.45 6.01 3.54
C CYS A 15 -4.91 6.40 3.77
N ALA A 16 -5.28 6.58 5.03
CA ALA A 16 -6.55 7.18 5.41
C ALA A 16 -6.30 8.63 5.84
N ASP A 17 -7.05 9.56 5.27
CA ASP A 17 -7.06 10.95 5.76
C ASP A 17 -7.78 11.05 7.12
N ASP A 18 -7.84 12.26 7.68
CA ASP A 18 -8.52 12.58 8.94
C ASP A 18 -10.04 12.40 8.88
N LEU A 19 -10.62 12.39 7.68
CA LEU A 19 -12.04 12.14 7.40
C LEU A 19 -12.36 10.65 7.20
N GLY A 20 -11.35 9.78 7.16
CA GLY A 20 -11.48 8.34 6.95
C GLY A 20 -11.61 7.93 5.48
N ASN A 21 -11.26 8.80 4.54
CA ASN A 21 -11.19 8.45 3.12
C ASN A 21 -9.89 7.71 2.82
N ASP A 22 -10.02 6.57 2.14
CA ASP A 22 -8.88 5.79 1.64
C ASP A 22 -8.30 6.44 0.37
N ILE A 23 -7.03 6.84 0.41
CA ILE A 23 -6.28 7.44 -0.70
C ILE A 23 -5.20 6.47 -1.15
N GLU A 24 -5.17 6.14 -2.45
CA GLU A 24 -4.09 5.33 -3.05
C GLU A 24 -2.84 6.20 -3.24
N LEU A 25 -1.75 5.86 -2.56
CA LEU A 25 -0.47 6.57 -2.68
C LEU A 25 0.36 6.07 -3.87
N GLY A 26 0.25 4.79 -4.22
CA GLY A 26 0.95 4.23 -5.38
C GLY A 26 1.02 2.71 -5.40
N ARG A 27 1.47 2.16 -6.52
CA ARG A 27 1.63 0.73 -6.77
C ARG A 27 3.10 0.37 -7.01
N TYR A 28 3.54 -0.72 -6.40
CA TYR A 28 4.94 -1.14 -6.38
C TYR A 28 5.05 -2.63 -6.69
N ARG A 29 6.10 -3.03 -7.41
CA ARG A 29 6.35 -4.45 -7.74
C ARG A 29 6.93 -5.26 -6.58
N THR A 30 7.39 -4.59 -5.52
CA THR A 30 7.95 -5.24 -4.34
C THR A 30 7.39 -4.61 -3.06
N ARG A 31 7.22 -5.44 -2.04
CA ARG A 31 6.79 -4.99 -0.71
C ARG A 31 7.77 -3.97 -0.11
N LYS A 32 9.07 -4.17 -0.35
CA LYS A 32 10.12 -3.29 0.18
C LYS A 32 10.02 -1.88 -0.40
N ASP A 33 9.70 -1.75 -1.69
CA ASP A 33 9.51 -0.44 -2.32
C ASP A 33 8.25 0.25 -1.79
N ALA A 34 7.16 -0.50 -1.60
CA ALA A 34 5.94 -0.01 -0.96
C ALA A 34 6.18 0.47 0.48
N GLU A 35 6.91 -0.31 1.29
CA GLU A 35 7.28 0.06 2.66
C GLU A 35 8.15 1.32 2.70
N LYS A 36 9.12 1.44 1.79
CA LYS A 36 9.96 2.63 1.68
C LYS A 36 9.14 3.87 1.30
N ALA A 37 8.25 3.75 0.32
CA ALA A 37 7.40 4.86 -0.09
C ALA A 37 6.43 5.30 1.02
N MET A 38 5.81 4.34 1.72
CA MET A 38 4.99 4.58 2.89
C MET A 38 5.77 5.34 3.97
N GLN A 39 6.97 4.89 4.33
CA GLN A 39 7.80 5.56 5.34
C GLN A 39 8.22 6.98 4.91
N GLN A 40 8.53 7.20 3.63
CA GLN A 40 8.84 8.53 3.12
C GLN A 40 7.63 9.47 3.22
N HIS A 41 6.45 8.99 2.85
CA HIS A 41 5.22 9.76 2.97
C HIS A 41 4.91 10.07 4.44
N ILE A 42 5.04 9.09 5.33
CA ILE A 42 4.91 9.31 6.78
C ILE A 42 5.88 10.40 7.21
N GLN A 43 7.16 10.32 6.88
CA GLN A 43 8.14 11.35 7.31
C GLN A 43 7.82 12.75 6.78
N GLN A 44 7.34 12.85 5.54
CA GLN A 44 6.96 14.13 4.93
C GLN A 44 5.71 14.74 5.56
N HIS A 45 4.73 13.90 5.94
CA HIS A 45 3.42 14.34 6.40
C HIS A 45 3.18 14.14 7.91
N ASN A 46 4.14 13.59 8.67
CA ASN A 46 4.03 13.38 10.12
C ASN A 46 3.83 14.70 10.88
N GLN A 47 4.37 15.79 10.35
CA GLN A 47 4.24 17.12 10.96
C GLN A 47 2.85 17.71 10.78
N GLN A 48 2.07 17.22 9.80
CA GLN A 48 0.77 17.79 9.46
C GLN A 48 -0.42 17.04 10.08
N ASN A 49 -0.20 15.88 10.73
CA ASN A 49 -1.26 15.03 11.30
C ASN A 49 -2.43 14.74 10.34
N GLN A 50 -2.23 14.89 9.02
CA GLN A 50 -3.29 14.81 8.01
C GLN A 50 -3.73 13.37 7.71
N PHE A 51 -2.94 12.37 8.11
CA PHE A 51 -3.22 10.97 7.80
C PHE A 51 -3.25 10.14 9.08
N GLN A 52 -4.36 9.40 9.27
CA GLN A 52 -4.61 8.61 10.47
C GLN A 52 -3.93 7.24 10.42
N SER A 53 -3.86 6.62 9.24
CA SER A 53 -3.33 5.28 9.09
C SER A 53 -2.79 5.02 7.68
N TYR A 54 -1.98 3.98 7.56
CA TYR A 54 -1.37 3.52 6.32
C TYR A 54 -1.48 2.01 6.22
N ARG A 55 -1.71 1.49 5.02
CA ARG A 55 -1.77 0.03 4.75
C ARG A 55 -1.08 -0.30 3.43
N ILE A 56 -0.44 -1.46 3.39
CA ILE A 56 0.13 -2.03 2.17
C ILE A 56 -0.67 -3.25 1.79
N VAL A 57 -1.10 -3.28 0.54
CA VAL A 57 -2.07 -4.22 0.00
C VAL A 57 -1.39 -5.05 -1.09
N ASP A 58 -1.19 -6.35 -0.87
CA ASP A 58 -0.71 -7.28 -1.90
C ASP A 58 -1.89 -7.71 -2.78
N THR A 59 -1.86 -7.35 -4.06
CA THR A 59 -2.95 -7.61 -5.00
C THR A 59 -3.09 -9.07 -5.38
N ASN A 60 -2.05 -9.88 -5.21
CA ASN A 60 -2.08 -11.31 -5.52
C ASN A 60 -2.62 -12.14 -4.34
N LEU A 61 -2.57 -11.59 -3.13
CA LEU A 61 -3.37 -12.08 -2.01
C LEU A 61 -4.80 -11.54 -2.16
N GLY A 62 -5.54 -12.09 -3.12
CA GLY A 62 -6.93 -11.73 -3.40
C GLY A 62 -7.71 -11.54 -2.09
N TYR A 63 -8.10 -10.29 -1.83
CA TYR A 63 -8.86 -9.93 -0.64
C TYR A 63 -10.17 -10.71 -0.64
N LYS A 64 -10.23 -11.78 0.15
CA LYS A 64 -11.50 -12.35 0.55
C LYS A 64 -12.13 -11.35 1.52
N VAL A 65 -12.99 -10.49 1.01
CA VAL A 65 -13.84 -9.62 1.84
C VAL A 65 -14.69 -10.56 2.71
N VAL A 66 -14.31 -10.70 3.98
CA VAL A 66 -15.15 -11.36 4.98
C VAL A 66 -16.09 -10.29 5.50
N LYS A 67 -17.28 -10.16 4.89
CA LYS A 67 -18.40 -9.45 5.51
C LYS A 67 -18.86 -10.24 6.74
N ARG A 68 -18.96 -9.58 7.89
CA ARG A 68 -19.75 -10.07 9.03
C ARG A 68 -21.23 -9.83 8.78
#